data_AF-A0A7C5F0L6-F1
#
_entry.id   AF-A0A7C5F0L6-F1
#
_cell.length_a   1.000
_cell.length_b   1.000
_cell.length_c   1.000
_cell.angle_alpha   90.00
_cell.angle_beta   90.00
_cell.angle_gamma   90.00
#
_symmetry.space_group_name_H-M   'P 1'
#
loop_
_entity.id
_entity.type
_entity.pdbx_description
1 polymer ?
#
loop_
_entity_poly.entity_id
_entity_poly.type
_entity_poly.pdbx_seq_one_letter_code
_entity_poly.pdbx_strand_id
1 'polypeptide(L)'
;MPRQKLKTVQDYLRTYRRICGHIICHSLGYATPSCAARILKDAKEGNENWCEWIYSCYDRDPKPAVRAAIRGRHTHHGFMAEYKVARALVKRAIQTGDEPLFASWF
;
A
#
# COMPACT_ATOMS: atom_id res chain seq x y z
N MET A 1 -9.78 -17.33 -19.55
CA MET A 1 -9.72 -15.90 -19.90
C MET A 1 -8.34 -15.35 -19.56
N PRO A 2 -7.61 -14.70 -20.49
CA PRO A 2 -6.32 -14.10 -20.17
C PRO A 2 -6.50 -13.01 -19.11
N ARG A 3 -5.70 -13.06 -18.04
CA ARG A 3 -5.75 -12.09 -16.94
C ARG A 3 -5.27 -10.75 -17.48
N GLN A 4 -6.15 -9.75 -17.51
CA GLN A 4 -5.82 -8.41 -18.02
C GLN A 4 -4.58 -7.86 -17.29
N LYS A 5 -3.57 -7.41 -18.05
CA LYS A 5 -2.33 -6.88 -17.48
C LYS A 5 -2.66 -5.54 -16.81
N LEU A 6 -2.54 -5.47 -15.48
CA LEU A 6 -2.68 -4.24 -14.72
C LEU A 6 -1.55 -3.29 -15.14
N LYS A 7 -1.88 -2.05 -15.50
CA LYS A 7 -0.88 -1.09 -16.01
C LYS A 7 -0.68 0.09 -15.08
N THR A 8 -1.75 0.55 -14.43
CA THR A 8 -1.75 1.78 -13.64
C THR A 8 -1.73 1.50 -12.13
N VAL A 9 -1.35 2.50 -11.33
CA VAL A 9 -1.45 2.42 -9.87
C VAL A 9 -2.88 2.19 -9.42
N GLN A 10 -3.83 2.84 -10.08
CA GLN A 10 -5.26 2.73 -9.81
C GLN A 10 -5.76 1.30 -10.09
N ASP A 11 -5.26 0.63 -11.12
CA ASP A 11 -5.56 -0.79 -11.37
C ASP A 11 -5.11 -1.67 -10.20
N TYR A 12 -3.90 -1.42 -9.69
CA TYR A 12 -3.35 -2.12 -8.54
C TYR A 12 -4.13 -1.83 -7.26
N LEU A 13 -4.49 -0.57 -7.02
CA LEU A 13 -5.26 -0.15 -5.86
C LEU A 13 -6.65 -0.83 -5.85
N ARG A 14 -7.34 -0.84 -7.00
CA ARG A 14 -8.67 -1.48 -7.15
C ARG A 14 -8.61 -3.00 -7.00
N THR A 15 -7.61 -3.62 -7.64
CA THR A 15 -7.44 -5.08 -7.67
C THR A 15 -6.94 -5.63 -6.33
N TYR A 16 -5.98 -4.94 -5.71
CA TYR A 16 -5.27 -5.39 -4.51
C TYR A 16 -5.58 -4.52 -3.29
N ARG A 17 -6.83 -4.05 -3.18
CA ARG A 17 -7.29 -3.16 -2.09
C ARG A 17 -6.90 -3.64 -0.68
N ARG A 18 -6.96 -4.95 -0.43
CA ARG A 18 -6.60 -5.55 0.87
C ARG A 18 -5.10 -5.46 1.15
N ILE A 19 -4.28 -5.80 0.15
CA ILE A 19 -2.81 -5.75 0.28
C ILE A 19 -2.37 -4.30 0.45
N CYS A 20 -2.94 -3.36 -0.30
CA CYS A 20 -2.67 -1.94 -0.12
C CYS A 20 -3.00 -1.50 1.31
N GLY A 21 -4.15 -1.90 1.87
CA GLY A 21 -4.48 -1.64 3.28
C GLY A 21 -3.44 -2.20 4.25
N HIS A 22 -2.93 -3.41 4.03
CA HIS A 22 -1.88 -3.96 4.88
C HIS A 22 -0.53 -3.26 4.71
N ILE A 23 -0.17 -2.78 3.51
CA ILE A 23 1.04 -1.98 3.29
C ILE A 23 0.93 -0.66 4.06
N ILE A 24 -0.25 -0.01 4.01
CA ILE A 24 -0.52 1.21 4.79
C ILE A 24 -0.28 0.93 6.29
N CYS A 25 -0.89 -0.12 6.85
CA CYS A 25 -0.70 -0.50 8.25
C CYS A 25 0.77 -0.83 8.59
N HIS A 26 1.45 -1.60 7.74
CA HIS A 26 2.85 -2.01 7.95
C HIS A 26 3.79 -0.81 7.91
N SER A 27 3.46 0.19 7.10
CA SER A 27 4.17 1.47 7.05
C SER A 27 3.80 2.42 8.18
N LEU A 28 2.96 1.98 9.14
CA LEU A 28 2.38 2.84 10.18
C LEU A 28 1.73 4.10 9.57
N GLY A 29 1.03 3.97 8.46
CA GLY A 29 0.37 5.08 7.78
C GLY A 29 1.23 6.08 7.06
N TYR A 30 2.51 5.78 6.91
CA TYR A 30 3.43 6.52 6.04
C TYR A 30 2.96 6.47 4.58
N ALA A 31 2.53 5.30 4.09
CA ALA A 31 2.01 5.16 2.75
C ALA A 31 0.55 5.63 2.66
N THR A 32 0.26 6.57 1.74
CA THR A 32 -1.10 6.83 1.27
C THR A 32 -1.59 5.68 0.37
N PRO A 33 -2.89 5.60 0.03
CA PRO A 33 -3.42 4.56 -0.86
C PRO A 33 -2.68 4.43 -2.21
N SER A 34 -2.43 5.53 -2.93
CA SER A 34 -1.67 5.49 -4.19
C SER A 34 -0.22 5.12 -3.98
N CYS A 35 0.40 5.57 -2.88
CA CYS A 35 1.76 5.17 -2.51
C CYS A 35 1.84 3.66 -2.27
N ALA A 36 0.94 3.09 -1.47
CA ALA A 36 0.87 1.66 -1.20
C ALA A 36 0.67 0.83 -2.48
N ALA A 37 -0.19 1.30 -3.39
CA ALA A 37 -0.40 0.65 -4.68
C ALA A 37 0.82 0.76 -5.61
N ARG A 38 1.55 1.89 -5.59
CA ARG A 38 2.82 2.06 -6.31
C ARG A 38 3.88 1.09 -5.79
N ILE A 39 4.08 1.01 -4.46
CA ILE A 39 5.00 0.07 -3.82
C ILE A 39 4.69 -1.37 -4.23
N LEU A 40 3.40 -1.76 -4.20
CA LEU A 40 2.98 -3.10 -4.63
C LEU A 40 3.23 -3.36 -6.11
N LYS A 41 2.97 -2.36 -6.97
CA LYS A 41 3.23 -2.45 -8.41
C LYS A 41 4.71 -2.67 -8.68
N ASP A 42 5.57 -1.85 -8.08
CA ASP A 42 7.02 -1.93 -8.29
C ASP A 42 7.59 -3.25 -7.75
N ALA A 43 7.12 -3.72 -6.59
CA ALA A 43 7.49 -5.05 -6.07
C ALA A 43 7.10 -6.20 -7.01
N LYS A 44 5.93 -6.10 -7.65
CA LYS A 44 5.42 -7.12 -8.56
C LYS A 44 6.13 -7.10 -9.92
N GLU A 45 6.52 -5.92 -10.39
CA GLU A 45 7.21 -5.74 -11.67
C GLU A 45 8.74 -5.86 -11.55
N GLY A 46 9.27 -5.87 -10.32
CA GLY A 46 10.71 -5.95 -10.08
C GLY A 46 11.42 -4.61 -10.26
N ASN A 47 10.71 -3.49 -10.12
CA ASN A 47 11.28 -2.16 -10.16
C ASN A 47 11.76 -1.73 -8.78
N GLU A 48 12.74 -0.82 -8.75
CA GLU A 48 13.06 -0.02 -7.56
C GLU A 48 11.88 0.91 -7.21
N ASN A 49 11.78 1.26 -5.93
CA ASN A 49 10.79 2.23 -5.45
C ASN A 49 11.46 3.33 -4.63
N TRP A 50 11.11 4.57 -4.96
CA TRP A 50 11.73 5.79 -4.43
C TRP A 50 10.85 6.55 -3.44
N CYS A 51 9.77 5.94 -2.94
CA CYS A 51 9.08 6.56 -1.82
C CYS A 51 10.03 6.53 -0.61
N GLU A 52 10.03 7.61 0.18
CA GLU A 52 11.03 7.82 1.22
C GLU A 52 11.10 6.64 2.21
N TRP A 53 9.98 6.03 2.58
CA TRP A 53 9.96 4.85 3.44
C TRP A 53 10.66 3.64 2.82
N ILE A 54 10.43 3.33 1.54
CA ILE A 54 11.12 2.21 0.88
C ILE A 54 12.59 2.53 0.65
N TYR A 55 12.89 3.76 0.22
CA TYR A 55 14.26 4.23 0.06
C TYR A 55 15.06 4.09 1.36
N SER A 56 14.54 4.65 2.46
CA SER A 56 15.25 4.73 3.74
C SER A 56 15.30 3.42 4.52
N CYS A 57 14.23 2.60 4.47
CA CYS A 57 14.15 1.39 5.28
C CYS A 57 14.48 0.09 4.54
N TYR A 58 14.49 0.10 3.19
CA TYR A 58 14.63 -1.11 2.38
C TYR A 58 15.59 -0.94 1.18
N ASP A 59 16.39 0.13 1.15
CA ASP A 59 17.33 0.45 0.05
C ASP A 59 16.69 0.27 -1.34
N ARG A 60 15.55 0.94 -1.53
CA ARG A 60 14.79 0.96 -2.80
C ARG A 60 14.18 -0.37 -3.23
N ASP A 61 14.38 -1.49 -2.51
CA ASP A 61 13.70 -2.76 -2.80
C ASP A 61 12.33 -2.81 -2.08
N PRO A 62 11.19 -2.72 -2.80
CA PRO A 62 9.87 -2.80 -2.18
C PRO A 62 9.45 -4.23 -1.80
N LYS A 63 10.13 -5.28 -2.31
CA LYS A 63 9.69 -6.67 -2.11
C LYS A 63 9.67 -7.11 -0.63
N PRO A 64 10.69 -6.82 0.20
CA PRO A 64 10.67 -7.21 1.60
C PRO A 64 9.54 -6.52 2.37
N ALA A 65 9.29 -5.24 2.10
CA ALA A 65 8.19 -4.48 2.71
C ALA A 65 6.81 -5.09 2.39
N VAL A 66 6.56 -5.41 1.11
CA VAL A 66 5.30 -6.05 0.69
C VAL A 66 5.15 -7.45 1.31
N ARG A 67 6.23 -8.24 1.34
CA ARG A 67 6.22 -9.57 1.97
C ARG A 67 5.92 -9.48 3.47
N ALA A 68 6.53 -8.52 4.17
CA ALA A 68 6.31 -8.28 5.58
C ALA A 68 4.85 -7.88 5.86
N ALA A 69 4.30 -6.93 5.08
CA ALA A 69 2.91 -6.51 5.19
C ALA A 69 1.92 -7.67 4.98
N ILE A 70 2.19 -8.56 4.02
CA ILE A 70 1.35 -9.75 3.78
C ILE A 70 1.51 -10.75 4.93
N ARG A 71 2.72 -10.96 5.45
CA ARG A 71 2.99 -11.91 6.53
C ARG A 71 2.34 -11.45 7.84
N GLY A 72 2.42 -10.15 8.14
CA GLY A 72 1.85 -9.49 9.32
C GLY A 72 0.35 -9.17 9.24
N ARG A 73 -0.35 -9.59 8.17
CA ARG A 73 -1.76 -9.23 7.92
C ARG A 73 -2.75 -9.58 9.05
N HIS A 74 -2.35 -10.43 9.99
CA HIS A 74 -3.14 -10.86 11.14
C HIS A 74 -2.81 -10.09 12.43
N THR A 75 -1.82 -9.20 12.41
CA THR A 75 -1.31 -8.47 13.59
C THR A 75 -1.39 -6.95 13.45
N HIS A 76 -2.02 -6.45 12.38
CA HIS A 76 -2.18 -5.02 12.11
C HIS A 76 -3.32 -4.42 12.94
N HIS A 77 -3.01 -4.07 14.19
CA HIS A 77 -3.89 -3.46 15.16
C HIS A 77 -3.16 -2.36 15.93
N GLY A 78 -3.89 -1.32 16.33
CA GLY A 78 -3.34 -0.20 17.12
C GLY A 78 -3.12 1.09 16.31
N PHE A 79 -2.46 2.05 16.95
CA PHE A 79 -2.27 3.39 16.41
C PHE A 79 -1.53 3.35 15.06
N MET A 80 -2.12 3.95 14.02
CA MET A 80 -1.63 3.96 12.63
C MET A 80 -1.43 2.57 11.97
N ALA A 81 -1.79 1.49 12.66
CA ALA A 81 -1.69 0.10 12.18
C ALA A 81 -3.07 -0.56 12.03
N GLU A 82 -4.17 0.11 12.41
CA GLU A 82 -5.51 -0.48 12.40
C GLU A 82 -6.03 -0.73 10.96
N TYR A 83 -6.15 -2.01 10.60
CA TYR A 83 -6.52 -2.42 9.25
C TYR A 83 -7.92 -1.97 8.83
N LYS A 84 -8.89 -1.88 9.74
CA LYS A 84 -10.24 -1.40 9.39
C LYS A 84 -10.21 0.04 8.87
N VAL A 85 -9.40 0.89 9.51
CA VAL A 85 -9.22 2.30 9.12
C VAL A 85 -8.48 2.38 7.78
N ALA A 86 -7.34 1.68 7.66
CA ALA A 86 -6.58 1.64 6.40
C ALA A 86 -7.43 1.16 5.20
N ARG A 87 -8.29 0.14 5.42
CA ARG A 87 -9.22 -0.35 4.39
C ARG A 87 -10.28 0.69 4.01
N ALA A 88 -10.77 1.48 4.97
CA ALA A 88 -11.72 2.56 4.70
C ALA A 88 -11.08 3.66 3.85
N LEU A 89 -9.82 4.01 4.11
CA LEU A 89 -9.06 4.97 3.30
C LEU A 89 -8.87 4.49 1.87
N VAL A 90 -8.45 3.23 1.69
CA VAL A 90 -8.34 2.62 0.35
C VAL A 90 -9.69 2.65 -0.38
N LYS A 91 -10.79 2.35 0.33
CA LYS A 91 -12.13 2.42 -0.27
C LYS A 91 -12.48 3.84 -0.71
N ARG A 92 -12.24 4.85 0.15
CA ARG A 92 -12.48 6.27 -0.18
C ARG A 92 -11.66 6.70 -1.39
N ALA A 93 -10.35 6.43 -1.41
CA ALA A 93 -9.48 6.76 -2.53
C ALA A 93 -9.94 6.13 -3.85
N ILE A 94 -10.43 4.88 -3.82
CA ILE A 94 -11.00 4.24 -5.02
C ILE A 94 -12.30 4.93 -5.48
N GLN A 95 -13.14 5.38 -4.56
CA GLN A 95 -14.47 5.91 -4.84
C GLN A 95 -14.45 7.38 -5.25
N THR A 96 -13.67 8.21 -4.57
CA THR A 96 -13.69 9.68 -4.76
C THR A 96 -12.40 10.21 -5.38
N GLY A 97 -11.32 9.43 -5.36
CA GLY A 97 -9.98 9.91 -5.71
C GLY A 97 -9.29 10.67 -4.57
N ASP A 98 -9.97 10.87 -3.43
CA ASP A 98 -9.39 11.57 -2.29
C ASP A 98 -8.48 10.66 -1.49
N GLU A 99 -7.26 11.14 -1.22
CA GLU A 99 -6.32 10.50 -0.32
C GLU A 99 -6.01 11.41 0.86
N PRO A 100 -5.78 10.84 2.06
CA PRO A 100 -5.28 11.64 3.17
C PRO A 100 -3.91 12.22 2.82
N LEU A 101 -3.60 13.36 3.40
CA LEU A 101 -2.22 13.84 3.41
C LEU A 101 -1.36 12.87 4.24
N PHE A 102 -0.07 12.89 3.96
CA PHE A 102 0.91 12.06 4.66
C PHE A 102 0.69 12.10 6.17
N ALA A 103 0.55 10.93 6.81
CA ALA A 103 0.27 10.81 8.24
C ALA A 103 -0.83 11.79 8.70
N SER A 104 -2.00 11.82 8.05
CA SER A 104 -3.09 12.73 8.43
C SER A 104 -4.44 12.02 8.65
N TRP A 105 -4.40 10.71 8.91
CA TRP A 105 -5.61 9.88 8.97
C TRP A 105 -5.89 9.27 10.37
N PHE A 106 -5.36 9.90 11.42
CA PHE A 106 -5.60 9.56 12.82
C PHE A 106 -7.00 9.99 13.28
#